data_AF-A0A6P7DKY4-F1
#
_entry.id   AF-A0A6P7DKY4-F1
#
_cell.length_a   1.000
_cell.length_b   1.000
_cell.length_c   1.000
_cell.angle_alpha   90.00
_cell.angle_beta   90.00
_cell.angle_gamma   90.00
#
_symmetry.space_group_name_H-M   'P 1'
#
loop_
_entity.id
_entity.type
_entity.pdbx_description
1 polymer ?
#
loop_
_entity_poly.entity_id
_entity_poly.type
_entity_poly.pdbx_seq_one_letter_code
_entity_poly.pdbx_strand_id
1 'polypeptide(L)'
;MMLVNCEEFAEFQELLKVMRTIDDRIVHELNTTVPTASFAGKIDASQTCKQLYESLMEAHASRDRVIKNCIAQTSSVVKQLREERENNLDDLTLLKQLRKEQTKLKWMQSELNVEEVVNDRSWKVFNERCRIHFKPPKNE
;
A
#
# COMPACT_ATOMS: atom_id res chain seq x y z
N MET A 1 -4.03 11.52 -12.84
CA MET A 1 -3.34 11.67 -11.54
C MET A 1 -4.43 11.69 -10.47
N MET A 2 -4.57 10.64 -9.65
CA MET A 2 -5.54 10.68 -8.55
C MET A 2 -5.05 11.70 -7.51
N LEU A 3 -5.94 12.62 -7.12
CA LEU A 3 -5.73 13.47 -5.95
C LEU A 3 -5.84 12.57 -4.72
N VAL A 4 -4.73 12.41 -4.00
CA VAL A 4 -4.72 11.70 -2.71
C VAL A 4 -5.16 12.67 -1.64
N ASN A 5 -6.31 12.43 -1.01
CA ASN A 5 -6.73 13.19 0.15
C ASN A 5 -6.10 12.58 1.42
N CYS A 6 -5.22 13.34 2.08
CA CYS A 6 -4.59 12.96 3.34
C CYS A 6 -5.19 13.70 4.55
N GLU A 7 -6.23 14.53 4.35
CA GLU A 7 -6.79 15.35 5.43
C GLU A 7 -7.52 14.48 6.46
N GLU A 8 -8.37 13.56 5.98
CA GLU A 8 -9.17 12.66 6.80
C GLU A 8 -8.68 11.21 6.66
N PHE A 9 -8.36 10.60 7.80
CA PHE A 9 -7.76 9.25 7.84
C PHE A 9 -8.67 8.18 7.21
N ALA A 10 -10.00 8.32 7.35
CA ALA A 10 -10.95 7.38 6.79
C ALA A 10 -10.90 7.33 5.25
N GLU A 11 -10.74 8.48 4.59
CA GLU A 11 -10.64 8.54 3.12
C GLU A 11 -9.32 7.92 2.63
N PHE A 12 -8.23 8.21 3.33
CA PHE A 12 -6.93 7.58 3.09
C PHE A 12 -7.03 6.05 3.22
N GLN A 13 -7.70 5.55 4.26
CA GLN A 13 -7.87 4.12 4.49
C GLN A 13 -8.73 3.44 3.41
N GLU A 14 -9.83 4.06 2.96
CA GLU A 14 -10.64 3.53 1.86
C GLU A 14 -9.89 3.54 0.53
N LEU A 15 -9.07 4.56 0.26
CA LEU A 15 -8.17 4.56 -0.90
C LEU A 15 -7.22 3.37 -0.86
N LEU A 16 -6.53 3.13 0.26
CA LEU A 16 -5.61 1.99 0.38
C LEU A 16 -6.32 0.65 0.19
N LYS A 17 -7.53 0.51 0.72
CA LYS A 17 -8.36 -0.68 0.51
C LYS A 17 -8.67 -0.92 -0.97
N VAL A 18 -9.03 0.12 -1.72
CA VAL A 18 -9.24 0.00 -3.16
C VAL A 18 -7.95 -0.41 -3.86
N MET A 19 -6.81 0.21 -3.50
CA MET A 19 -5.50 -0.10 -4.09
C MET A 19 -5.00 -1.52 -3.76
N ARG A 20 -5.47 -2.15 -2.67
CA ARG A 20 -5.13 -3.52 -2.25
C ARG A 20 -5.99 -4.60 -2.92
N THR A 21 -6.94 -4.22 -3.79
CA THR A 21 -7.81 -5.18 -4.50
C THR A 21 -7.03 -6.23 -5.30
N ILE A 22 -5.86 -5.86 -5.86
CA ILE A 22 -4.99 -6.80 -6.58
C ILE A 22 -4.43 -7.89 -5.66
N ASP A 23 -4.03 -7.53 -4.44
CA ASP A 23 -3.52 -8.44 -3.41
C ASP A 23 -4.62 -9.36 -2.89
N ASP A 24 -5.80 -8.82 -2.63
CA ASP A 24 -6.95 -9.60 -2.16
C ASP A 24 -7.39 -10.66 -3.18
N ARG A 25 -7.23 -10.36 -4.47
CA ARG A 25 -7.65 -11.22 -5.58
C ARG A 25 -6.56 -12.13 -6.11
N ILE A 26 -5.30 -11.96 -5.70
CA ILE A 26 -4.15 -12.68 -6.26
C ILE A 26 -4.34 -14.21 -6.26
N VAL A 27 -4.89 -14.77 -5.17
CA VAL A 27 -5.15 -16.22 -5.07
C VAL A 27 -6.18 -16.67 -6.09
N HIS A 28 -7.27 -15.91 -6.23
CA HIS A 28 -8.33 -16.20 -7.19
C HIS A 28 -7.81 -16.09 -8.62
N GLU A 29 -7.06 -15.03 -8.92
CA GLU A 29 -6.47 -14.79 -10.23
C GLU A 29 -5.51 -15.91 -10.63
N LEU A 30 -4.60 -16.29 -9.73
CA LEU A 30 -3.68 -17.40 -9.97
C LEU A 30 -4.40 -18.75 -10.10
N ASN A 31 -5.46 -19.00 -9.32
CA ASN A 31 -6.23 -20.25 -9.43
C ASN A 31 -7.01 -20.36 -10.75
N THR A 32 -7.40 -19.24 -11.35
CA THR A 32 -8.18 -19.22 -12.60
C THR A 32 -7.29 -19.14 -13.84
N THR A 33 -6.07 -18.59 -13.71
CA THR A 33 -5.17 -18.33 -14.84
C THR A 33 -3.92 -19.20 -14.90
N VAL A 34 -3.50 -19.81 -13.78
CA VAL A 34 -2.43 -20.82 -13.79
C VAL A 34 -3.10 -22.19 -13.80
N PRO A 35 -3.33 -22.79 -14.98
CA PRO A 35 -3.97 -24.09 -15.07
C PRO A 35 -3.19 -25.14 -14.26
N THR A 36 -3.92 -26.01 -13.57
CA THR A 36 -3.37 -27.31 -13.16
C THR A 36 -2.93 -28.07 -14.40
N ALA A 37 -2.00 -29.03 -14.26
CA ALA A 37 -1.37 -29.77 -15.36
C ALA A 37 -2.37 -30.26 -16.46
N SER A 38 -3.62 -30.48 -16.08
CA SER A 38 -4.75 -30.87 -16.94
C SER A 38 -5.20 -29.82 -17.99
N PHE A 39 -4.81 -28.55 -17.87
CA PHE A 39 -5.29 -27.44 -18.73
C PHE A 39 -4.16 -26.63 -19.40
N ALA A 40 -2.92 -27.14 -19.37
CA ALA A 40 -1.70 -26.44 -19.82
C ALA A 40 -1.67 -25.99 -21.30
N GLY A 41 -2.63 -26.41 -22.13
CA GLY A 41 -2.68 -26.08 -23.56
C GLY A 41 -3.48 -24.83 -23.95
N LYS A 42 -4.14 -24.13 -23.01
CA LYS A 42 -5.04 -23.00 -23.32
C LYS A 42 -4.58 -21.63 -22.81
N ILE A 43 -3.62 -21.58 -21.88
CA ILE A 43 -3.19 -20.33 -21.22
C ILE A 43 -1.66 -20.31 -21.14
N ASP A 44 -1.05 -19.22 -21.59
CA ASP A 44 0.38 -18.97 -21.40
C ASP A 44 0.64 -18.52 -19.95
N ALA A 45 0.98 -19.49 -19.11
CA ALA A 45 1.30 -19.27 -17.71
C ALA A 45 2.53 -18.37 -17.52
N SER A 46 3.48 -18.37 -18.47
CA SER A 46 4.67 -17.52 -18.38
C SER A 46 4.30 -16.05 -18.58
N GLN A 47 3.53 -15.76 -19.63
CA GLN A 47 3.04 -14.41 -19.90
C GLN A 47 2.15 -13.90 -18.77
N THR A 48 1.24 -14.73 -18.26
CA THR A 48 0.33 -14.32 -17.18
C THR A 48 1.09 -14.02 -15.89
N CYS A 49 2.02 -14.89 -15.49
CA CYS A 49 2.85 -14.66 -14.31
C CYS A 49 3.72 -13.40 -14.46
N LYS A 50 4.23 -13.09 -15.66
CA LYS A 50 4.95 -11.85 -15.93
C LYS A 50 4.05 -10.62 -15.74
N GLN A 51 2.86 -10.61 -16.34
CA GLN A 51 1.93 -9.50 -16.24
C GLN A 51 1.46 -9.25 -14.80
N LEU A 52 1.20 -10.32 -14.05
CA LEU A 52 0.85 -10.24 -12.64
C LEU A 52 2.01 -9.69 -11.81
N TYR A 53 3.25 -10.11 -12.07
CA TYR A 53 4.44 -9.56 -11.42
C TYR A 53 4.57 -8.05 -11.64
N GLU A 54 4.46 -7.60 -12.89
CA GLU A 54 4.54 -6.17 -13.25
C GLU A 54 3.43 -5.37 -12.55
N SER A 55 2.20 -5.91 -12.55
CA SER A 55 1.05 -5.27 -11.90
C SER A 55 1.21 -5.18 -10.37
N LEU A 56 1.71 -6.23 -9.72
CA LEU A 56 2.01 -6.22 -8.28
C LEU A 56 3.11 -5.22 -7.95
N MET A 57 4.21 -5.22 -8.71
CA MET A 57 5.30 -4.26 -8.53
C MET A 57 4.81 -2.81 -8.64
N GLU A 58 4.02 -2.49 -9.67
CA GLU A 58 3.46 -1.15 -9.85
C GLU A 58 2.50 -0.78 -8.73
N ALA A 59 1.60 -1.70 -8.35
CA ALA A 59 0.64 -1.47 -7.28
C ALA A 59 1.32 -1.21 -5.93
N HIS A 60 2.30 -2.05 -5.56
CA HIS A 60 3.06 -1.91 -4.31
C HIS A 60 3.85 -0.59 -4.29
N ALA A 61 4.55 -0.26 -5.39
CA ALA A 61 5.29 0.99 -5.51
C ALA A 61 4.37 2.21 -5.45
N SER A 62 3.20 2.14 -6.09
CA SER A 62 2.20 3.21 -6.04
C SER A 62 1.65 3.39 -4.63
N ARG A 63 1.30 2.31 -3.93
CA ARG A 63 0.80 2.38 -2.55
C ARG A 63 1.84 2.92 -1.59
N ASP A 64 3.09 2.46 -1.68
CA ASP A 64 4.21 2.96 -0.86
C ASP A 64 4.38 4.48 -1.02
N ARG A 65 4.32 4.99 -2.26
CA ARG A 65 4.37 6.44 -2.53
C ARG A 65 3.19 7.18 -1.89
N VAL A 66 1.98 6.65 -1.99
CA VAL A 66 0.76 7.24 -1.41
C VAL A 66 0.87 7.31 0.12
N ILE A 67 1.26 6.21 0.77
CA ILE A 67 1.42 6.13 2.23
C ILE A 67 2.48 7.13 2.70
N LYS A 68 3.66 7.12 2.09
CA LYS A 68 4.77 8.02 2.44
C LYS A 68 4.42 9.48 2.22
N ASN A 69 3.69 9.80 1.15
CA ASN A 69 3.22 11.16 0.89
C ASN A 69 2.27 11.65 2.00
N CYS A 70 1.26 10.86 2.39
CA CYS A 70 0.34 11.25 3.46
C CYS A 70 1.02 11.36 4.83
N ILE A 71 1.98 10.48 5.13
CA ILE A 71 2.82 10.58 6.34
C ILE A 71 3.61 11.89 6.32
N ALA A 72 4.26 12.23 5.20
CA ALA A 72 5.04 13.46 5.07
C ALA A 72 4.18 14.72 5.24
N GLN A 73 3.01 14.77 4.59
CA GLN A 73 2.07 15.89 4.71
C GLN A 73 1.60 16.05 6.16
N THR A 74 1.12 14.98 6.79
CA THR A 74 0.63 15.04 8.18
C THR A 74 1.76 15.35 9.16
N SER A 75 2.97 14.85 8.92
CA SER A 75 4.14 15.19 9.73
C SER A 75 4.49 16.67 9.63
N SER A 76 4.33 17.30 8.46
CA SER A 76 4.53 18.74 8.28
C SER A 76 3.52 19.54 9.09
N VAL A 77 2.25 19.13 9.08
CA VAL A 77 1.18 19.77 9.89
C VAL A 77 1.46 19.63 11.39
N VAL A 78 1.83 18.43 11.85
CA VAL A 78 2.22 18.21 13.26
C VAL A 78 3.40 19.08 13.66
N LYS A 79 4.39 19.25 12.77
CA LYS A 79 5.56 20.11 13.01
C LYS A 79 5.14 21.57 13.17
N GLN A 80 4.32 22.09 12.25
CA GLN A 80 3.81 23.47 12.32
C GLN A 80 3.02 23.72 13.60
N LEU A 81 2.09 22.83 13.95
CA LEU A 81 1.29 22.96 15.18
C LEU A 81 2.13 22.86 16.46
N ARG A 82 3.28 22.16 16.44
CA ARG A 82 4.24 22.15 17.55
C ARG A 82 4.92 23.51 17.70
N GLU A 83 5.42 24.06 16.60
CA GLU A 83 6.09 25.37 16.57
C GLU A 83 5.13 26.49 16.98
N GLU A 84 3.87 26.46 16.52
CA GLU A 84 2.84 27.43 16.95
C GLU A 84 2.53 27.33 18.44
N ARG A 85 2.50 26.11 19.00
CA ARG A 85 2.20 25.87 20.41
C ARG A 85 3.32 26.35 21.34
N GLU A 86 4.56 26.24 20.92
CA GLU A 86 5.71 26.77 21.68
C GLU A 86 5.56 28.29 21.92
N ASN A 87 4.90 29.00 21.02
CA ASN A 87 4.61 30.42 21.14
C ASN A 87 3.30 30.74 21.90
N ASN A 88 2.42 29.74 22.11
CA ASN A 88 1.09 29.90 22.70
C ASN A 88 0.72 28.71 23.62
N LEU A 89 1.42 28.59 24.76
CA LEU A 89 1.34 27.40 25.63
C LEU A 89 -0.04 27.13 26.25
N ASP A 90 -0.84 28.17 26.48
CA ASP A 90 -2.15 28.09 27.14
C ASP A 90 -3.32 27.87 26.16
N ASP A 91 -3.06 27.83 24.85
CA ASP A 91 -4.11 27.60 23.85
C ASP A 91 -4.56 26.12 23.84
N LEU A 92 -5.66 25.87 24.55
CA LEU A 92 -6.29 24.55 24.62
C LEU A 92 -6.83 24.06 23.27
N THR A 93 -7.18 24.97 22.36
CA THR A 93 -7.68 24.60 21.03
C THR A 93 -6.53 24.06 20.17
N LEU A 94 -5.38 24.73 20.21
CA LEU A 94 -4.15 24.31 19.55
C LEU A 94 -3.64 22.97 20.11
N LEU A 95 -3.70 22.78 21.42
CA LEU A 95 -3.37 21.48 22.04
C LEU A 95 -4.27 20.35 21.54
N LYS A 96 -5.58 20.59 21.42
CA LYS A 96 -6.54 19.59 20.93
C LYS A 96 -6.27 19.24 19.47
N GLN A 97 -6.00 20.24 18.63
CA GLN A 97 -5.67 20.05 17.22
C GLN A 97 -4.36 19.27 17.06
N LEU A 98 -3.32 19.64 17.81
CA LEU A 98 -2.04 18.92 17.81
C LEU A 98 -2.21 17.44 18.17
N ARG A 99 -3.03 17.12 19.18
CA ARG A 99 -3.32 15.72 19.56
C ARG A 99 -4.09 14.95 18.48
N LYS A 100 -5.03 15.62 17.78
CA LYS A 100 -5.75 15.02 16.63
C LYS A 100 -4.75 14.64 15.54
N GLU A 101 -3.90 15.58 15.15
CA GLU A 101 -2.92 15.38 14.07
C GLU A 101 -1.82 14.38 14.44
N GLN A 102 -1.38 14.33 15.70
CA GLN A 102 -0.45 13.30 16.18
C GLN A 102 -1.05 11.89 16.14
N THR A 103 -2.31 11.75 16.54
CA THR A 103 -3.03 10.47 16.45
C THR A 103 -3.16 10.04 14.99
N LYS A 104 -3.54 10.97 14.10
CA LYS A 104 -3.63 10.75 12.66
C LYS A 104 -2.29 10.28 12.07
N LEU A 105 -1.19 10.97 12.40
CA LEU A 105 0.15 10.60 11.96
C LEU A 105 0.52 9.17 12.40
N LYS A 106 0.23 8.82 13.65
CA LYS A 106 0.48 7.46 14.17
C LYS A 106 -0.29 6.40 13.39
N TRP A 107 -1.55 6.65 13.07
CA TRP A 107 -2.36 5.73 12.27
C TRP A 107 -1.82 5.59 10.84
N MET A 108 -1.47 6.70 10.19
CA MET A 108 -0.86 6.64 8.86
C MET A 108 0.48 5.90 8.86
N GLN A 109 1.31 6.08 9.88
CA GLN A 109 2.56 5.32 10.03
C GLN A 109 2.31 3.82 10.20
N SER A 110 1.23 3.42 10.88
CA SER A 110 0.89 2.00 11.02
C SER A 110 0.53 1.32 9.70
N GLU A 111 0.08 2.07 8.68
CA GLU A 111 -0.18 1.53 7.35
C GLU A 111 1.09 1.05 6.64
N LEU A 112 2.29 1.52 7.01
CA LEU A 112 3.54 0.96 6.49
C LEU A 112 3.72 -0.51 6.92
N ASN A 113 3.37 -0.83 8.17
CA ASN A 113 3.44 -2.21 8.68
C ASN A 113 2.38 -3.09 8.01
N VAL A 114 1.19 -2.56 7.76
CA VAL A 114 0.14 -3.27 7.02
C VAL A 114 0.61 -3.54 5.59
N GLU A 115 1.22 -2.54 4.94
CA GLU A 115 1.72 -2.67 3.57
C GLU A 115 2.84 -3.73 3.47
N GLU A 116 3.75 -3.80 4.43
CA GLU A 116 4.77 -4.85 4.51
C GLU A 116 4.13 -6.26 4.53
N VAL A 117 3.15 -6.47 5.43
CA VAL A 117 2.45 -7.77 5.55
C VAL A 117 1.68 -8.13 4.28
N VAL A 118 1.00 -7.16 3.66
CA VAL A 118 0.27 -7.35 2.41
C VAL A 118 1.24 -7.76 1.30
N ASN A 119 2.35 -7.03 1.15
CA ASN A 119 3.35 -7.29 0.12
C ASN A 119 3.98 -8.67 0.28
N ASP A 120 4.37 -9.05 1.50
CA ASP A 120 4.94 -10.37 1.80
C ASP A 120 3.97 -11.50 1.46
N ARG A 121 2.70 -11.33 1.82
CA ARG A 121 1.66 -12.33 1.51
C ARG A 121 1.46 -12.48 0.01
N SER A 122 1.32 -11.37 -0.73
CA SER A 122 1.16 -11.37 -2.18
C SER A 122 2.36 -12.02 -2.86
N TRP A 123 3.59 -11.66 -2.46
CA TRP A 123 4.80 -12.23 -3.03
C TRP A 123 4.98 -13.70 -2.73
N LYS A 124 4.61 -14.15 -1.53
CA LYS A 124 4.64 -15.57 -1.19
C LYS A 124 3.74 -16.38 -2.12
N VAL A 125 2.48 -15.97 -2.26
CA VAL A 125 1.51 -16.66 -3.13
C VAL A 125 1.98 -16.63 -4.60
N PHE A 126 2.45 -15.47 -5.06
CA PHE A 126 3.02 -15.34 -6.39
C PHE A 126 4.17 -16.33 -6.62
N ASN A 127 5.16 -16.35 -5.73
CA ASN A 127 6.35 -17.20 -5.87
C ASN A 127 5.97 -18.70 -5.81
N GLU A 128 5.05 -19.09 -4.94
CA GLU A 128 4.59 -20.48 -4.84
C GLU A 128 3.97 -20.98 -6.15
N ARG A 129 3.21 -20.14 -6.85
CA ARG A 129 2.48 -20.51 -8.07
C ARG A 129 3.26 -20.23 -9.37
N CYS A 130 4.04 -19.16 -9.43
CA CYS A 130 4.66 -18.68 -10.66
C CYS A 130 6.15 -19.02 -10.82
N ARG A 131 6.85 -19.53 -9.79
CA ARG A 131 8.31 -19.78 -9.84
C ARG A 131 8.82 -20.63 -11.00
N ILE A 132 8.01 -21.56 -11.51
CA ILE A 132 8.37 -22.43 -12.64
C ILE A 132 8.04 -21.79 -14.00
N HIS A 133 7.16 -20.79 -14.02
CA HIS A 133 6.64 -20.15 -15.23
C HIS A 133 7.34 -18.82 -15.53
N PHE A 134 7.75 -18.10 -14.49
CA PHE A 134 8.39 -16.80 -14.60
C PHE A 134 9.45 -16.64 -13.52
N LYS A 135 10.64 -16.19 -13.93
CA LYS A 135 11.69 -15.76 -13.02
C LYS A 135 11.77 -14.23 -13.07
N PRO A 136 11.43 -13.54 -11.97
CA PRO A 136 11.60 -12.09 -11.90
C PRO A 136 13.04 -11.68 -12.25
N PRO A 137 13.24 -10.51 -12.89
CA PRO A 137 14.57 -9.95 -12.99
C PRO A 137 15.15 -9.80 -11.58
N LYS A 138 16.45 -10.06 -11.41
CA LYS A 138 17.10 -9.75 -10.13
C LYS A 138 16.97 -8.24 -9.93
N ASN A 139 16.40 -7.82 -8.81
CA ASN A 139 16.45 -6.42 -8.40
C ASN A 139 17.94 -6.04 -8.34
N GLU A 140 18.37 -5.08 -9.17
CA GLU A 140 19.67 -4.41 -9.03
C GLU A 140 19.67 -3.49 -7.81
#